data_AF-A0A3N5X5U7-F1
#
_entry.id   AF-A0A3N5X5U7-F1
#
_cell.length_a   1.000
_cell.length_b   1.000
_cell.length_c   1.000
_cell.angle_alpha   90.00
_cell.angle_beta   90.00
_cell.angle_gamma   90.00
#
_symmetry.space_group_name_H-M   'P 1'
#
loop_
_entity.id
_entity.type
_entity.pdbx_description
1 polymer ?
#
loop_
_entity_poly.entity_id
_entity_poly.type
_entity_poly.pdbx_seq_one_letter_code
_entity_poly.pdbx_strand_id
1 'polypeptide(L)'
;MICGRFVASLRVSRWDLLWLPGALLALFTLMAALMSGEPRQPDTVKGFLGVVVPLLGGILAAYAVLDDPALELLFASPLTAARLLFRKLAGPALVTAGTALAYMAVMTGLGFDWRAAGGLVEAF
;
A
#
# COMPACT_ATOMS: atom_id res chain seq x y z
N MET A 1 29.45 -3.26 9.55
CA MET A 1 28.86 -2.26 10.48
C MET A 1 27.84 -1.30 9.84
N ILE A 2 27.42 -1.52 8.58
CA ILE A 2 26.55 -0.60 7.80
C ILE A 2 25.05 -1.00 7.87
N CYS A 3 24.75 -2.21 8.34
CA CYS A 3 23.38 -2.73 8.41
C CYS A 3 22.51 -2.05 9.50
N GLY A 4 23.12 -1.52 10.56
CA GLY A 4 22.40 -0.97 11.72
C GLY A 4 21.80 0.42 11.54
N ARG A 5 22.45 1.32 10.77
CA ARG A 5 21.96 2.70 10.57
C ARG A 5 20.73 2.79 9.66
N PHE A 6 20.54 1.83 8.75
CA PHE A 6 19.33 1.74 7.94
C PHE A 6 18.09 1.44 8.79
N VAL A 7 18.19 0.54 9.77
CA VAL A 7 17.06 0.14 10.62
C VAL A 7 16.60 1.27 11.54
N ALA A 8 17.50 2.18 11.94
CA ALA A 8 17.18 3.33 12.79
C ALA A 8 16.49 4.47 12.04
N SER A 9 16.98 4.84 10.84
CA SER A 9 16.31 5.85 9.99
C SER A 9 14.95 5.36 9.47
N LEU A 10 14.81 4.05 9.28
CA LEU A 10 13.55 3.38 8.95
C LEU A 10 12.54 3.41 10.10
N ARG A 11 12.89 3.79 11.34
CA ARG A 11 11.99 3.66 12.49
C ARG A 11 11.13 4.91 12.74
N VAL A 12 11.62 6.09 12.38
CA VAL A 12 10.88 7.36 12.47
C VAL A 12 10.04 7.59 11.22
N SER A 13 10.59 7.33 10.02
CA SER A 13 9.88 7.48 8.74
C SER A 13 8.73 6.47 8.52
N ARG A 14 8.75 5.31 9.21
CA ARG A 14 7.71 4.27 9.06
C ARG A 14 6.34 4.63 9.63
N TRP A 15 6.26 5.50 10.65
CA TRP A 15 4.96 5.82 11.27
C TRP A 15 4.12 6.73 10.38
N ASP A 16 4.74 7.73 9.75
CA ASP A 16 4.06 8.59 8.77
C ASP A 16 3.64 7.81 7.52
N LEU A 17 4.45 6.85 7.09
CA LEU A 17 4.18 6.02 5.92
C LEU A 17 3.00 5.04 6.12
N LEU A 18 2.72 4.64 7.37
CA LEU A 18 1.65 3.70 7.72
C LEU A 18 0.35 4.42 8.11
N TRP A 19 0.44 5.67 8.54
CA TRP A 19 -0.73 6.42 9.02
C TRP A 19 -1.78 6.61 7.91
N LEU A 20 -1.35 7.02 6.72
CA LEU A 20 -2.26 7.31 5.61
C LEU A 20 -2.92 6.04 5.04
N PRO A 21 -2.19 4.95 4.73
CA PRO A 21 -2.81 3.68 4.33
C PRO A 21 -3.71 3.11 5.44
N GLY A 22 -3.29 3.20 6.71
CA GLY A 22 -4.07 2.73 7.85
C GLY A 22 -5.38 3.50 8.04
N ALA A 23 -5.35 4.83 7.93
CA ALA A 23 -6.53 5.67 8.04
C ALA A 23 -7.52 5.41 6.90
N LEU A 24 -7.04 5.25 5.67
CA LEU A 24 -7.89 4.92 4.53
C LEU A 24 -8.47 3.51 4.63
N LEU A 25 -7.70 2.54 5.08
CA LEU A 25 -8.20 1.21 5.40
C LEU A 25 -9.32 1.29 6.46
N ALA A 26 -9.09 2.00 7.56
CA ALA A 26 -10.10 2.17 8.61
C ALA A 26 -11.37 2.86 8.09
N LEU A 27 -11.22 3.90 7.27
CA LEU A 27 -12.35 4.62 6.68
C LEU A 27 -13.16 3.72 5.74
N PHE A 28 -12.52 3.03 4.81
CA PHE A 28 -13.22 2.18 3.84
C PHE A 28 -13.82 0.94 4.49
N THR A 29 -13.17 0.39 5.52
CA THR A 29 -13.74 -0.71 6.30
C THR A 29 -14.97 -0.25 7.07
N LEU A 30 -14.94 0.93 7.68
CA LEU A 30 -16.10 1.55 8.32
C LEU A 30 -17.23 1.79 7.31
N MET A 31 -16.93 2.38 6.14
CA MET A 31 -17.94 2.61 5.10
C MET A 31 -18.57 1.31 4.61
N ALA A 32 -17.77 0.29 4.31
CA ALA A 32 -18.27 -1.00 3.88
C ALA A 32 -19.10 -1.69 4.97
N ALA A 33 -18.73 -1.52 6.25
CA ALA A 33 -19.51 -2.03 7.37
C ALA A 33 -20.85 -1.30 7.52
N LEU A 34 -20.89 0.03 7.38
CA LEU A 34 -22.11 0.83 7.44
C LEU A 34 -23.07 0.52 6.27
N MET A 35 -22.53 0.12 5.11
CA MET A 35 -23.29 -0.26 3.93
C MET A 35 -23.59 -1.77 3.87
N SER A 36 -23.44 -2.49 4.98
CA SER A 36 -23.70 -3.94 5.00
C SER A 36 -25.15 -4.24 4.66
N GLY A 37 -25.37 -5.04 3.62
CA GLY A 37 -26.70 -5.40 3.12
C GLY A 37 -27.18 -4.57 1.93
N GLU A 38 -26.48 -3.49 1.60
CA GLU A 38 -26.84 -2.62 0.48
C GLU A 38 -26.29 -3.14 -0.84
N PRO A 39 -27.03 -3.05 -1.95
CA PRO A 39 -26.57 -3.55 -3.26
C PRO A 39 -25.32 -2.83 -3.79
N ARG A 40 -24.97 -1.65 -3.24
CA ARG A 40 -23.78 -0.86 -3.60
C ARG A 40 -22.53 -1.17 -2.77
N GLN A 41 -22.64 -2.00 -1.73
CA GLN A 41 -21.50 -2.44 -0.94
C GLN A 41 -20.35 -3.02 -1.80
N PRO A 42 -20.60 -3.93 -2.78
CA PRO A 42 -19.52 -4.51 -3.57
C PRO A 42 -18.76 -3.49 -4.41
N ASP A 43 -19.44 -2.48 -4.98
CA ASP A 43 -18.78 -1.43 -5.77
C ASP A 43 -17.81 -0.61 -4.91
N THR A 44 -18.16 -0.38 -3.64
CA THR A 44 -17.31 0.34 -2.69
C THR A 44 -16.06 -0.47 -2.34
N VAL A 45 -16.23 -1.78 -2.11
CA VAL A 45 -15.13 -2.71 -1.81
C VAL A 45 -14.17 -2.81 -3.00
N LYS A 46 -14.70 -2.94 -4.23
CA LYS A 46 -13.91 -2.93 -5.46
C LYS A 46 -13.18 -1.62 -5.66
N GLY A 47 -13.86 -0.49 -5.45
CA GLY A 47 -13.25 0.84 -5.61
C GLY A 47 -12.02 1.03 -4.73
N PHE A 48 -12.07 0.52 -3.50
CA PHE A 48 -10.89 0.57 -2.63
C PHE A 48 -9.72 -0.26 -3.18
N LEU A 49 -9.97 -1.53 -3.54
CA LEU A 49 -8.93 -2.44 -4.02
C LEU A 49 -8.38 -2.07 -5.40
N GLY A 50 -9.25 -1.71 -6.34
CA GLY A 50 -8.89 -1.45 -7.73
C GLY A 50 -8.42 -0.03 -8.01
N VAL A 51 -8.77 0.96 -7.17
CA VAL A 51 -8.42 2.37 -7.41
C VAL A 51 -7.59 2.94 -6.27
N VAL A 52 -8.09 2.87 -5.03
CA VAL A 52 -7.46 3.54 -3.89
C VAL A 52 -6.11 2.90 -3.56
N VAL A 53 -6.04 1.58 -3.51
CA VAL A 53 -4.78 0.87 -3.18
C VAL A 53 -3.68 1.11 -4.23
N PRO A 54 -3.92 0.99 -5.55
CA PRO A 54 -2.91 1.34 -6.56
C PRO A 54 -2.47 2.81 -6.51
N LEU A 55 -3.41 3.73 -6.26
CA LEU A 55 -3.12 5.15 -6.11
C LEU A 55 -2.19 5.39 -4.91
N LEU A 56 -2.46 4.75 -3.78
CA LEU A 56 -1.59 4.77 -2.61
C LEU A 56 -0.20 4.21 -2.91
N GLY A 57 -0.14 3.08 -3.62
CA GLY A 57 1.12 2.52 -4.08
C GLY A 57 1.93 3.49 -4.92
N GLY A 58 1.29 4.18 -5.86
CA GLY A 58 1.92 5.19 -6.70
C GLY A 58 2.45 6.39 -5.90
N ILE A 59 1.65 6.92 -4.97
CA ILE A 59 2.05 8.06 -4.11
C ILE A 59 3.25 7.67 -3.23
N LEU A 60 3.18 6.52 -2.56
CA LEU A 60 4.26 6.04 -1.70
C LEU A 60 5.53 5.72 -2.50
N ALA A 61 5.39 5.18 -3.71
CA ALA A 61 6.52 4.93 -4.59
C ALA A 61 7.17 6.23 -5.08
N ALA A 62 6.38 7.23 -5.47
CA ALA A 62 6.88 8.55 -5.86
C ALA A 62 7.63 9.21 -4.70
N TYR A 63 7.07 9.18 -3.49
CA TYR A 63 7.70 9.72 -2.29
C TYR A 63 9.04 9.01 -1.99
N ALA A 64 9.08 7.68 -2.09
CA ALA A 64 10.31 6.90 -1.86
C ALA A 64 11.43 7.18 -2.89
N VAL A 65 11.08 7.69 -4.07
CA VAL A 65 12.04 8.06 -5.13
C VAL A 65 12.46 9.52 -5.02
N LEU A 66 11.53 10.45 -4.75
CA LEU A 66 11.81 11.89 -4.69
C LEU A 66 12.55 12.31 -3.42
N ASP A 67 12.29 11.66 -2.28
CA ASP A 67 12.79 12.11 -0.97
C ASP A 67 14.24 11.67 -0.68
N ASP A 68 14.97 11.15 -1.68
CA ASP A 68 16.37 10.73 -1.52
C ASP A 68 17.35 11.61 -2.31
N PRO A 69 17.99 12.63 -1.68
CA PRO A 69 19.04 13.41 -2.33
C PRO A 69 20.27 12.56 -2.69
N ALA A 70 20.36 11.31 -2.22
CA ALA A 70 21.41 10.39 -2.64
C ALA A 70 21.20 9.84 -4.06
N LEU A 71 20.05 9.99 -4.72
CA LEU A 71 19.88 9.50 -6.09
C LEU A 71 20.90 10.14 -7.05
N GLU A 72 21.15 11.44 -6.90
CA GLU A 72 22.15 12.18 -7.69
C GLU A 72 23.58 11.68 -7.42
N LEU A 73 23.89 11.35 -6.16
CA LEU A 73 25.19 10.78 -5.75
C LEU A 73 25.36 9.30 -6.15
N LEU A 74 24.26 8.55 -6.27
CA LEU A 74 24.27 7.12 -6.57
C LEU A 74 24.34 6.85 -8.07
N PHE A 75 23.86 7.75 -8.94
CA PHE A 75 24.11 7.68 -10.38
C PHE A 75 25.59 7.84 -10.76
N ALA A 76 26.41 8.41 -9.87
CA ALA A 76 27.86 8.47 -10.04
C ALA A 76 28.61 7.20 -9.56
N SER A 77 27.89 6.22 -8.97
CA SER A 77 28.48 4.98 -8.45
C SER A 77 28.26 3.79 -9.41
N PRO A 78 29.14 2.77 -9.42
CA PRO A 78 29.02 1.60 -10.31
C PRO A 78 27.95 0.59 -9.85
N LEU A 79 26.89 1.05 -9.17
CA LEU A 79 25.76 0.22 -8.78
C LEU A 79 24.73 0.18 -9.90
N THR A 80 24.23 -1.01 -10.21
CA THR A 80 23.16 -1.16 -11.22
C THR A 80 21.91 -0.40 -10.77
N ALA A 81 21.44 0.53 -11.60
CA ALA A 81 20.25 1.34 -11.33
C ALA A 81 19.03 0.49 -10.91
N ALA A 82 18.85 -0.68 -11.52
CA ALA A 82 17.79 -1.63 -11.18
C ALA A 82 17.82 -2.11 -9.71
N ARG A 83 19.01 -2.38 -9.14
CA ARG A 83 19.13 -2.80 -7.73
C ARG A 83 18.80 -1.66 -6.78
N LEU A 84 19.16 -0.43 -7.15
CA LEU A 84 18.82 0.75 -6.38
C LEU A 84 17.31 0.96 -6.33
N LEU A 85 16.68 0.90 -7.51
CA LEU A 85 15.25 1.06 -7.69
C LEU A 85 14.48 0.01 -6.87
N PHE A 86 14.86 -1.26 -6.99
CA PHE A 86 14.23 -2.35 -6.24
C PHE A 86 14.31 -2.13 -4.73
N ARG A 87 15.47 -1.70 -4.22
CA ARG A 87 15.67 -1.45 -2.79
C ARG A 87 14.82 -0.31 -2.25
N LYS A 88 14.50 0.68 -3.10
CA LYS A 88 13.65 1.82 -2.75
C LYS A 88 12.16 1.50 -2.85
N LEU A 89 11.73 0.83 -3.91
CA LEU A 89 10.32 0.47 -4.11
C LEU A 89 9.86 -0.71 -3.25
N ALA A 90 10.76 -1.54 -2.74
CA ALA A 90 10.39 -2.69 -1.91
C ALA A 90 9.58 -2.28 -0.66
N GLY A 91 9.91 -1.17 -0.01
CA GLY A 91 9.18 -0.67 1.16
C GLY A 91 7.72 -0.29 0.84
N PRO A 92 7.50 0.68 -0.07
CA PRO A 92 6.17 1.06 -0.55
C PRO A 92 5.34 -0.12 -1.07
N ALA A 93 5.96 -1.03 -1.84
CA ALA A 93 5.29 -2.20 -2.36
C ALA A 93 4.77 -3.12 -1.25
N LEU A 94 5.58 -3.38 -0.22
CA LEU A 94 5.18 -4.20 0.92
C LEU A 94 4.07 -3.54 1.75
N VAL A 95 4.13 -2.23 1.97
CA VAL A 95 3.07 -1.49 2.70
C VAL A 95 1.76 -1.54 1.92
N THR A 96 1.81 -1.30 0.61
CA THR A 96 0.63 -1.29 -0.25
C THR A 96 0.00 -2.68 -0.35
N ALA A 97 0.81 -3.72 -0.56
CA ALA A 97 0.36 -5.11 -0.56
C ALA A 97 -0.22 -5.51 0.80
N GLY A 98 0.43 -5.14 1.90
CA GLY A 98 -0.07 -5.38 3.25
C GLY A 98 -1.40 -4.71 3.53
N THR A 99 -1.60 -3.48 3.01
CA THR A 99 -2.86 -2.74 3.15
C THR A 99 -4.00 -3.42 2.37
N ALA A 100 -3.75 -3.84 1.13
CA ALA A 100 -4.72 -4.60 0.34
C ALA A 100 -5.11 -5.91 1.04
N LEU A 101 -4.13 -6.68 1.50
CA LEU A 101 -4.36 -7.96 2.19
C LEU A 101 -5.12 -7.76 3.51
N ALA A 102 -4.77 -6.74 4.30
CA ALA A 102 -5.48 -6.42 5.52
C ALA A 102 -6.94 -6.05 5.24
N TYR A 103 -7.20 -5.28 4.19
CA TYR A 103 -8.57 -4.94 3.79
C TYR A 103 -9.37 -6.17 3.37
N MET A 104 -8.77 -7.06 2.56
CA MET A 104 -9.40 -8.33 2.18
C MET A 104 -9.71 -9.21 3.40
N ALA A 105 -8.79 -9.28 4.36
CA ALA A 105 -9.00 -10.04 5.59
C ALA A 105 -10.17 -9.47 6.42
N VAL A 106 -10.25 -8.14 6.57
CA VAL A 106 -11.34 -7.49 7.32
C VAL A 106 -12.68 -7.71 6.63
N MET A 107 -12.78 -7.51 5.31
CA MET A 107 -14.02 -7.73 4.56
C MET A 107 -14.50 -9.19 4.64
N THR A 108 -13.58 -10.14 4.57
CA THR A 108 -13.90 -11.56 4.76
C THR A 108 -14.42 -11.83 6.17
N GLY A 109 -13.82 -11.22 7.20
CA GLY A 109 -14.29 -11.31 8.58
C GLY A 109 -15.66 -10.68 8.83
N LEU A 110 -16.03 -9.68 8.02
CA LEU A 110 -17.37 -9.06 8.01
C LEU A 110 -18.41 -9.87 7.21
N GLY A 111 -18.02 -11.02 6.63
CA GLY A 111 -18.92 -11.89 5.88
C GLY A 111 -19.22 -11.42 4.45
N PHE A 112 -18.38 -10.54 3.89
CA PHE A 112 -18.54 -10.06 2.52
C PHE A 112 -18.37 -11.19 1.50
N ASP A 113 -19.35 -11.37 0.60
CA ASP A 113 -19.27 -12.36 -0.47
C ASP A 113 -18.47 -11.81 -1.67
N TRP A 114 -17.25 -12.30 -1.83
CA TRP A 114 -16.35 -11.96 -2.95
C TRP A 114 -16.91 -12.35 -4.33
N ARG A 115 -17.91 -13.24 -4.39
CA ARG A 115 -18.61 -13.57 -5.65
C ARG A 115 -19.47 -12.42 -6.13
N ALA A 116 -20.09 -11.67 -5.21
CA ALA A 116 -20.85 -10.46 -5.55
C ALA A 116 -19.93 -9.36 -6.09
N ALA A 117 -18.65 -9.39 -5.72
CA ALA A 117 -17.62 -8.53 -6.28
C ALA A 117 -17.06 -9.01 -7.65
N GLY A 118 -17.71 -9.95 -8.36
CA GLY A 118 -17.21 -10.44 -9.65
C GLY A 118 -16.02 -11.41 -9.54
N GLY A 119 -15.71 -11.87 -8.33
CA GLY A 119 -14.57 -12.75 -8.06
C GLY A 119 -13.26 -11.99 -7.86
N LEU A 120 -12.24 -12.69 -7.32
CA LEU A 120 -10.92 -12.11 -7.03
C LEU A 120 -10.16 -11.63 -8.28
N VAL A 121 -10.58 -12.05 -9.48
CA VAL A 121 -9.87 -11.77 -10.74
C VAL A 121 -10.27 -10.43 -11.34
N GLU A 122 -11.52 -9.98 -11.17
CA GLU A 122 -12.00 -8.67 -11.67
C GLU A 122 -11.76 -7.53 -10.67
N ALA A 123 -11.23 -7.84 -9.48
CA ALA A 123 -10.84 -6.86 -8.47
C ALA A 123 -9.42 -6.29 -8.68
N PHE A 124 -8.66 -6.83 -9.64
CA PHE A 124 -7.32 -6.39 -10.06
C PHE A 124 -7.29 -6.09 -11.56
#